data_AF-A0A517YAR8-F1
#
_entry.id   AF-A0A517YAR8-F1
#
_cell.length_a   1.000
_cell.length_b   1.000
_cell.length_c   1.000
_cell.angle_alpha   90.00
_cell.angle_beta   90.00
_cell.angle_gamma   90.00
#
_symmetry.space_group_name_H-M   'P 1'
#
loop_
_entity.id
_entity.type
_entity.pdbx_description
1 polymer ?
#
loop_
_entity_poly.entity_id
_entity_poly.type
_entity_poly.pdbx_seq_one_letter_code
_entity_poly.pdbx_strand_id
1 'polypeptide(L)'
;MADTQSARARKSKQRRPAPPHSSRYLGIESLEAREVMASSVTAVLNDTTHVLTINGSERADNIVVRLIGGKYQISGVSTRYDVADVTSIVVNGYEGNDRIDLGSGRMSSGKRVPGALITVPTTINADEGNDTVIGSYGTNTVDLGDGNDNFWGMDGIDIVLGGAGNDILRGGLGDDNLDGEAGNDQLIGGNGNDVLIGGDDNDQIDGGLGNDQMVGGAGDDRLEGRQGDDTISGGLGNDIINGSDGDDTLSGDDGDDNLHGGLGDDELHGGLGNDFLNGFKGNDVIYGNEGNDTIYGGDGNDELEGGSGNDLIYGGNGNDWLKGDSGNDTLDGGAGIDILDGGTGNDRVRNRKSQDTHSDIDTTSF
;
A
#
# COMPACT_ATOMS: atom_id res chain seq x y z
N MET A 1 -41.27 58.52 5.60
CA MET A 1 -40.89 59.84 5.03
C MET A 1 -39.38 59.75 4.85
N ALA A 2 -38.81 59.62 3.64
CA ALA A 2 -38.85 60.56 2.50
C ALA A 2 -38.11 61.87 2.84
N ASP A 3 -37.14 62.40 2.08
CA ASP A 3 -36.68 62.16 0.69
C ASP A 3 -35.13 62.39 0.59
N THR A 4 -34.30 61.55 -0.06
CA THR A 4 -33.79 61.53 -1.47
C THR A 4 -32.80 62.64 -1.93
N GLN A 5 -31.94 62.27 -2.93
CA GLN A 5 -31.04 63.11 -3.78
C GLN A 5 -29.67 63.60 -3.21
N SER A 6 -28.59 63.84 -4.00
CA SER A 6 -28.17 63.30 -5.32
C SER A 6 -26.70 63.65 -5.71
N ALA A 7 -25.91 62.62 -6.10
CA ALA A 7 -24.87 62.56 -7.16
C ALA A 7 -23.54 63.40 -7.19
N ARG A 8 -22.57 62.81 -7.93
CA ARG A 8 -21.35 63.34 -8.64
C ARG A 8 -20.04 63.61 -7.87
N ALA A 9 -19.11 62.65 -8.00
CA ALA A 9 -17.66 62.85 -7.84
C ALA A 9 -17.02 63.56 -9.08
N ARG A 10 -15.80 64.10 -8.92
CA ARG A 10 -15.07 64.91 -9.94
C ARG A 10 -13.88 64.18 -10.58
N LYS A 11 -13.55 64.56 -11.82
CA LYS A 11 -12.40 64.05 -12.60
C LYS A 11 -11.08 64.70 -12.18
N SER A 12 -9.98 63.96 -12.28
CA SER A 12 -8.60 64.48 -12.39
C SER A 12 -8.09 64.43 -13.86
N LYS A 13 -6.95 65.07 -14.15
CA LYS A 13 -6.34 65.16 -15.50
C LYS A 13 -4.80 65.24 -15.44
N GLN A 14 -4.11 64.35 -16.14
CA GLN A 14 -2.75 64.53 -16.68
C GLN A 14 -2.73 63.85 -18.07
N ARG A 15 -2.55 64.56 -19.19
CA ARG A 15 -1.36 65.19 -19.82
C ARG A 15 -0.68 64.24 -20.84
N ARG A 16 -0.28 64.79 -22.00
CA ARG A 16 0.21 64.09 -23.21
C ARG A 16 1.73 64.24 -23.39
N PRO A 17 2.40 63.26 -24.04
CA PRO A 17 3.64 63.44 -24.80
C PRO A 17 3.49 63.16 -26.32
N ALA A 18 4.41 63.68 -27.14
CA ALA A 18 4.70 63.33 -28.55
C ALA A 18 5.85 64.23 -29.08
N PRO A 19 6.52 63.94 -30.22
CA PRO A 19 6.55 62.71 -31.02
C PRO A 19 7.74 61.81 -30.53
N PRO A 20 8.83 61.39 -31.24
CA PRO A 20 9.35 61.65 -32.60
C PRO A 20 9.30 60.40 -33.53
N HIS A 21 10.21 60.33 -34.52
CA HIS A 21 10.56 59.15 -35.34
C HIS A 21 12.04 58.78 -35.04
N SER A 22 12.64 57.64 -35.41
CA SER A 22 12.36 56.56 -36.38
C SER A 22 13.05 55.26 -35.88
N SER A 23 13.27 54.12 -36.59
CA SER A 23 13.22 53.74 -38.01
C SER A 23 13.09 52.21 -38.18
N ARG A 24 12.51 51.77 -39.32
CA ARG A 24 12.64 50.45 -39.99
C ARG A 24 12.97 49.20 -39.16
N TYR A 25 12.00 48.28 -39.11
CA TYR A 25 12.21 46.94 -39.69
C TYR A 25 11.05 46.63 -40.66
N LEU A 26 11.32 45.79 -41.67
CA LEU A 26 10.32 45.27 -42.61
C LEU A 26 10.18 43.78 -42.35
N GLY A 27 8.94 43.30 -42.23
CA GLY A 27 8.65 41.93 -41.81
C GLY A 27 7.29 41.84 -41.13
N ILE A 28 6.22 42.17 -41.87
CA ILE A 28 4.86 41.83 -41.45
C ILE A 28 4.59 40.43 -42.00
N GLU A 29 5.05 39.41 -41.28
CA GLU A 29 4.33 38.14 -41.30
C GLU A 29 3.16 38.25 -40.33
N SER A 30 2.03 37.66 -40.69
CA SER A 30 0.80 37.75 -39.92
C SER A 30 0.92 36.91 -38.64
N LEU A 31 0.76 37.57 -37.49
CA LEU A 31 0.22 36.92 -36.29
C LEU A 31 -1.27 36.59 -36.51
N GLU A 32 -1.53 35.72 -37.49
CA GLU A 32 -2.65 34.79 -37.38
C GLU A 32 -2.27 33.80 -36.28
N ALA A 33 -3.13 33.67 -35.27
CA ALA A 33 -3.00 32.60 -34.31
C ALA A 33 -3.25 31.28 -35.05
N ARG A 34 -2.17 30.59 -35.43
CA ARG A 34 -2.26 29.28 -36.09
C ARG A 34 -2.91 28.28 -35.13
N GLU A 35 -4.11 27.88 -35.52
CA GLU A 35 -4.89 26.70 -35.14
C GLU A 35 -4.50 26.02 -33.81
N VAL A 36 -5.33 26.24 -32.78
CA VAL A 36 -5.39 25.38 -31.59
C VAL A 36 -6.10 24.08 -31.99
N MET A 37 -5.36 23.13 -32.55
CA MET A 37 -5.71 21.73 -32.81
C MET A 37 -4.41 20.89 -32.82
N ALA A 38 -4.29 19.73 -32.20
CA ALA A 38 -5.25 19.00 -31.35
C ALA A 38 -4.50 18.16 -30.29
N SER A 39 -5.06 18.09 -29.09
CA SER A 39 -4.77 17.01 -28.12
C SER A 39 -5.68 15.82 -28.46
N SER A 40 -5.10 14.66 -28.73
CA SER A 40 -5.88 13.49 -29.15
C SER A 40 -5.19 12.17 -28.81
N VAL A 41 -5.76 11.48 -27.82
CA VAL A 41 -5.62 10.04 -27.62
C VAL A 41 -5.67 9.30 -28.96
N THR A 42 -4.69 8.45 -29.20
CA THR A 42 -4.59 7.59 -30.39
C THR A 42 -4.89 6.14 -30.04
N ALA A 43 -5.39 5.35 -30.99
CA ALA A 43 -5.51 3.90 -30.81
C ALA A 43 -5.24 3.14 -32.12
N VAL A 44 -4.49 2.04 -32.03
CA VAL A 44 -4.08 1.20 -33.15
C VAL A 44 -4.17 -0.28 -32.75
N LEU A 45 -4.85 -1.08 -33.56
CA LEU A 45 -4.83 -2.54 -33.45
C LEU A 45 -3.74 -3.11 -34.37
N ASN A 46 -2.93 -4.04 -33.87
CA ASN A 46 -1.92 -4.73 -34.65
C ASN A 46 -2.51 -6.01 -35.27
N ASP A 47 -2.70 -6.03 -36.59
CA ASP A 47 -3.27 -7.17 -37.36
C ASP A 47 -2.52 -8.51 -37.18
N THR A 48 -1.30 -8.52 -36.62
CA THR A 48 -0.51 -9.74 -36.37
C THR A 48 -0.58 -10.18 -34.90
N THR A 49 -0.30 -9.28 -33.96
CA THR A 49 -0.27 -9.63 -32.52
C THR A 49 -1.64 -9.56 -31.85
N HIS A 50 -2.61 -8.91 -32.50
CA HIS A 50 -3.97 -8.63 -31.99
C HIS A 50 -3.96 -7.73 -30.72
N VAL A 51 -2.86 -7.01 -30.49
CA VAL A 51 -2.73 -6.02 -29.40
C VAL A 51 -3.36 -4.70 -29.83
N LEU A 52 -4.25 -4.16 -29.00
CA LEU A 52 -4.81 -2.82 -29.14
C LEU A 52 -4.00 -1.83 -28.29
N THR A 53 -3.09 -1.09 -28.92
CA THR A 53 -2.33 -0.02 -28.25
C THR A 53 -3.10 1.29 -28.30
N ILE A 54 -3.21 1.94 -27.15
CA ILE A 54 -3.78 3.26 -26.92
C ILE A 54 -2.67 4.14 -26.35
N ASN A 55 -2.52 5.37 -26.83
CA ASN A 55 -1.55 6.33 -26.29
C ASN A 55 -2.25 7.67 -26.04
N GLY A 56 -1.89 8.34 -24.94
CA GLY A 56 -2.29 9.72 -24.63
C GLY A 56 -1.70 10.77 -25.58
N SER A 57 -1.63 12.00 -25.11
CA SER A 57 -1.07 13.16 -25.80
C SER A 57 -0.39 14.11 -24.80
N GLU A 58 0.25 15.20 -25.24
CA GLU A 58 1.13 16.09 -24.42
C GLU A 58 0.45 16.86 -23.23
N ARG A 59 -0.59 16.29 -22.59
CA ARG A 59 -1.34 16.74 -21.39
C ARG A 59 -2.21 15.61 -20.85
N ALA A 60 -2.33 15.53 -19.52
CA ALA A 60 -3.55 15.25 -18.73
C ALA A 60 -4.80 14.91 -19.55
N ASP A 61 -4.88 13.65 -19.93
CA ASP A 61 -5.87 13.06 -20.80
C ASP A 61 -6.94 12.30 -19.98
N ASN A 62 -7.93 11.72 -20.67
CA ASN A 62 -9.04 11.02 -20.00
C ASN A 62 -9.38 9.78 -20.82
N ILE A 63 -8.55 8.74 -20.70
CA ILE A 63 -8.58 7.51 -21.48
C ILE A 63 -9.60 6.55 -20.88
N VAL A 64 -10.81 6.52 -21.43
CA VAL A 64 -11.90 5.63 -20.97
C VAL A 64 -12.25 4.62 -22.05
N VAL A 65 -11.98 3.34 -21.79
CA VAL A 65 -12.33 2.25 -22.70
C VAL A 65 -13.67 1.64 -22.28
N ARG A 66 -14.59 1.49 -23.23
CA ARG A 66 -15.94 0.97 -22.97
C ARG A 66 -16.32 -0.13 -23.94
N LEU A 67 -16.70 -1.29 -23.41
CA LEU A 67 -17.29 -2.38 -24.18
C LEU A 67 -18.76 -2.06 -24.50
N ILE A 68 -19.05 -1.71 -25.76
CA ILE A 68 -20.39 -1.35 -26.22
C ILE A 68 -20.74 -2.15 -27.49
N GLY A 69 -21.55 -3.19 -27.32
CA GLY A 69 -22.11 -3.98 -28.42
C GLY A 69 -21.10 -4.88 -29.14
N GLY A 70 -20.20 -5.53 -28.39
CA GLY A 70 -19.15 -6.40 -28.95
C GLY A 70 -17.93 -5.64 -29.49
N LYS A 71 -17.83 -4.33 -29.25
CA LYS A 71 -16.70 -3.50 -29.64
C LYS A 71 -16.18 -2.67 -28.48
N TYR A 72 -14.87 -2.47 -28.43
CA TYR A 72 -14.25 -1.42 -27.61
C TYR A 72 -14.45 -0.05 -28.27
N GLN A 73 -14.85 0.94 -27.46
CA GLN A 73 -14.88 2.35 -27.80
C GLN A 73 -14.02 3.11 -26.78
N ILE A 74 -13.01 3.84 -27.27
CA ILE A 74 -12.13 4.68 -26.46
C ILE A 74 -12.66 6.13 -26.50
N SER A 75 -12.39 6.93 -25.47
CA SER A 75 -12.53 8.40 -25.51
C SER A 75 -11.59 9.02 -26.56
N GLY A 76 -11.97 10.18 -27.12
CA GLY A 76 -11.23 10.86 -28.20
C GLY A 76 -11.28 10.16 -29.57
N VAL A 77 -11.15 8.83 -29.60
CA VAL A 77 -11.05 8.01 -30.80
C VAL A 77 -12.41 7.80 -31.47
N SER A 78 -12.46 7.95 -32.80
CA SER A 78 -13.67 7.71 -33.61
C SER A 78 -13.83 6.26 -34.10
N THR A 79 -12.72 5.54 -34.24
CA THR A 79 -12.67 4.10 -34.54
C THR A 79 -13.21 3.25 -33.39
N ARG A 80 -13.74 2.07 -33.71
CA ARG A 80 -14.13 1.04 -32.74
C ARG A 80 -13.56 -0.30 -33.18
N TYR A 81 -13.10 -1.10 -32.22
CA TYR A 81 -12.38 -2.35 -32.46
C TYR A 81 -13.26 -3.51 -31.96
N ASP A 82 -13.41 -4.58 -32.74
CA ASP A 82 -14.21 -5.75 -32.32
C ASP A 82 -13.45 -6.56 -31.27
N VAL A 83 -14.12 -6.96 -30.18
CA VAL A 83 -13.44 -7.66 -29.07
C VAL A 83 -12.93 -9.05 -29.45
N ALA A 84 -13.42 -9.62 -30.56
CA ALA A 84 -12.94 -10.89 -31.08
C ALA A 84 -11.57 -10.78 -31.79
N ASP A 85 -11.16 -9.56 -32.15
CA ASP A 85 -9.92 -9.27 -32.87
C ASP A 85 -8.83 -8.72 -31.94
N VAL A 86 -9.06 -8.70 -30.61
CA VAL A 86 -8.17 -8.13 -29.60
C VAL A 86 -7.79 -9.18 -28.55
N THR A 87 -6.49 -9.40 -28.35
CA THR A 87 -5.93 -10.36 -27.39
C THR A 87 -5.45 -9.72 -26.09
N SER A 88 -4.98 -8.48 -26.16
CA SER A 88 -4.64 -7.63 -25.01
C SER A 88 -4.76 -6.15 -25.38
N ILE A 89 -4.80 -5.29 -24.36
CA ILE A 89 -4.80 -3.83 -24.53
C ILE A 89 -3.50 -3.30 -23.90
N VAL A 90 -2.91 -2.28 -24.52
CA VAL A 90 -1.83 -1.48 -23.92
C VAL A 90 -2.31 -0.05 -23.85
N VAL A 91 -2.18 0.61 -22.70
CA VAL A 91 -2.43 2.03 -22.52
C VAL A 91 -1.13 2.68 -22.05
N ASN A 92 -0.67 3.68 -22.79
CA ASN A 92 0.40 4.57 -22.36
C ASN A 92 -0.22 5.95 -22.08
N GLY A 93 -0.01 6.48 -20.88
CA GLY A 93 -0.30 7.87 -20.50
C GLY A 93 0.73 8.84 -21.11
N TYR A 94 0.88 10.02 -20.50
CA TYR A 94 1.83 11.05 -20.92
C TYR A 94 1.84 12.26 -19.97
N GLU A 95 3.00 12.80 -19.59
CA GLU A 95 3.23 14.07 -18.85
C GLU A 95 1.97 14.75 -18.24
N GLY A 96 1.58 14.26 -17.06
CA GLY A 96 0.81 14.96 -16.03
C GLY A 96 -0.64 14.52 -15.85
N ASN A 97 -1.01 14.12 -14.62
CA ASN A 97 -2.39 13.97 -14.09
C ASN A 97 -3.39 13.30 -15.06
N ASP A 98 -3.08 12.10 -15.51
CA ASP A 98 -3.89 11.31 -16.42
C ASP A 98 -5.03 10.57 -15.71
N ARG A 99 -6.10 10.25 -16.45
CA ARG A 99 -7.15 9.34 -15.96
C ARG A 99 -7.37 8.20 -16.95
N ILE A 100 -6.99 7.00 -16.52
CA ILE A 100 -7.18 5.74 -17.26
C ILE A 100 -8.32 4.95 -16.62
N ASP A 101 -9.29 4.50 -17.41
CA ASP A 101 -10.54 3.91 -16.91
C ASP A 101 -11.00 2.75 -17.81
N LEU A 102 -10.68 1.53 -17.38
CA LEU A 102 -11.03 0.27 -18.05
C LEU A 102 -12.20 -0.43 -17.35
N GLY A 103 -12.23 -0.36 -16.00
CA GLY A 103 -13.13 -1.15 -15.15
C GLY A 103 -14.41 -0.45 -14.64
N SER A 104 -14.59 0.88 -14.80
CA SER A 104 -15.76 1.55 -14.19
C SER A 104 -17.13 1.11 -14.75
N GLY A 105 -17.15 0.40 -15.89
CA GLY A 105 -18.29 -0.40 -16.35
C GLY A 105 -19.57 0.37 -16.69
N ARG A 106 -19.50 1.70 -16.90
CA ARG A 106 -20.69 2.53 -17.11
C ARG A 106 -21.12 2.60 -18.59
N MET A 107 -22.16 1.83 -18.92
CA MET A 107 -23.10 2.22 -19.98
C MET A 107 -23.93 3.45 -19.55
N SER A 108 -24.38 4.24 -20.52
CA SER A 108 -25.14 5.49 -20.32
C SER A 108 -26.53 5.34 -19.67
N SER A 109 -26.95 4.10 -19.35
CA SER A 109 -28.21 3.76 -18.68
C SER A 109 -28.08 3.47 -17.19
N GLY A 110 -26.86 3.49 -16.62
CA GLY A 110 -26.65 3.42 -15.17
C GLY A 110 -26.91 2.06 -14.50
N LYS A 111 -26.95 0.96 -15.27
CA LYS A 111 -26.96 -0.41 -14.72
C LYS A 111 -25.71 -1.17 -15.16
N ARG A 112 -25.01 -1.83 -14.22
CA ARG A 112 -24.05 -2.92 -14.51
C ARG A 112 -24.79 -4.01 -15.32
N VAL A 113 -24.11 -4.58 -16.31
CA VAL A 113 -24.59 -5.71 -17.12
C VAL A 113 -23.55 -6.84 -16.98
N PRO A 114 -23.93 -8.08 -16.60
CA PRO A 114 -22.98 -9.20 -16.35
C PRO A 114 -22.29 -9.79 -17.60
N GLY A 115 -21.78 -8.94 -18.51
CA GLY A 115 -21.16 -9.35 -19.77
C GLY A 115 -20.65 -8.19 -20.61
N ALA A 116 -20.22 -7.10 -19.96
CA ALA A 116 -19.66 -5.90 -20.59
C ALA A 116 -18.43 -5.41 -19.82
N LEU A 117 -17.58 -6.35 -19.40
CA LEU A 117 -16.32 -6.14 -18.70
C LEU A 117 -15.16 -6.24 -19.70
N ILE A 118 -14.02 -5.63 -19.40
CA ILE A 118 -12.76 -5.85 -20.12
C ILE A 118 -12.04 -6.95 -19.36
N THR A 119 -11.80 -8.11 -19.98
CA THR A 119 -11.20 -9.29 -19.33
C THR A 119 -10.06 -9.88 -20.18
N VAL A 120 -9.51 -9.06 -21.09
CA VAL A 120 -8.26 -9.35 -21.79
C VAL A 120 -7.13 -8.70 -21.01
N PRO A 121 -5.93 -9.29 -20.93
CA PRO A 121 -4.84 -8.69 -20.17
C PRO A 121 -4.55 -7.26 -20.62
N THR A 122 -4.22 -6.38 -19.67
CA THR A 122 -4.00 -4.96 -19.92
C THR A 122 -2.66 -4.50 -19.36
N THR A 123 -1.80 -3.94 -20.21
CA THR A 123 -0.59 -3.22 -19.76
C THR A 123 -0.92 -1.73 -19.68
N ILE A 124 -0.53 -1.09 -18.59
CA ILE A 124 -0.72 0.35 -18.33
C ILE A 124 0.62 0.93 -17.88
N ASN A 125 1.04 2.02 -18.51
CA ASN A 125 2.11 2.90 -18.02
C ASN A 125 1.48 4.31 -17.93
N ALA A 126 1.57 4.99 -16.78
CA ALA A 126 0.88 6.27 -16.56
C ALA A 126 1.76 7.51 -16.88
N ASP A 127 3.06 7.45 -16.60
CA ASP A 127 4.10 8.50 -16.82
C ASP A 127 4.18 9.52 -15.65
N GLU A 128 5.00 10.58 -15.75
CA GLU A 128 5.07 11.62 -14.69
C GLU A 128 3.69 12.28 -14.45
N GLY A 129 3.06 12.16 -13.27
CA GLY A 129 1.75 12.78 -12.96
C GLY A 129 1.12 12.31 -11.64
N ASN A 130 0.15 13.06 -11.07
CA ASN A 130 -0.70 12.49 -10.01
C ASN A 130 -1.97 11.90 -10.64
N ASP A 131 -1.98 10.59 -10.82
CA ASP A 131 -2.80 9.91 -11.79
C ASP A 131 -3.95 9.12 -11.15
N THR A 132 -4.81 8.55 -11.99
CA THR A 132 -5.99 7.82 -11.53
C THR A 132 -6.34 6.69 -12.49
N VAL A 133 -5.86 5.49 -12.17
CA VAL A 133 -5.99 4.29 -12.99
C VAL A 133 -7.04 3.35 -12.40
N ILE A 134 -8.08 3.04 -13.19
CA ILE A 134 -9.00 1.94 -12.90
C ILE A 134 -8.69 0.81 -13.88
N GLY A 135 -8.16 -0.29 -13.34
CA GLY A 135 -7.82 -1.54 -14.02
C GLY A 135 -9.02 -2.25 -14.62
N SER A 136 -8.80 -3.46 -15.14
CA SER A 136 -9.78 -4.16 -15.97
C SER A 136 -10.73 -5.06 -15.14
N TYR A 137 -10.93 -6.31 -15.54
CA TYR A 137 -11.55 -7.42 -14.80
C TYR A 137 -10.81 -8.71 -15.23
N GLY A 138 -9.48 -8.65 -15.22
CA GLY A 138 -8.51 -9.65 -15.63
C GLY A 138 -7.12 -9.03 -15.72
N THR A 139 -6.09 -9.82 -15.44
CA THR A 139 -4.67 -9.44 -15.28
C THR A 139 -4.26 -8.10 -15.88
N ASN A 140 -3.99 -7.16 -14.99
CA ASN A 140 -3.36 -5.88 -15.26
C ASN A 140 -1.83 -6.01 -15.03
N THR A 141 -1.04 -5.25 -15.78
CA THR A 141 0.37 -4.99 -15.49
C THR A 141 0.54 -3.49 -15.56
N VAL A 142 0.84 -2.86 -14.43
CA VAL A 142 0.70 -1.42 -14.21
C VAL A 142 2.00 -0.87 -13.67
N ASP A 143 2.34 0.30 -14.17
CA ASP A 143 3.53 1.08 -13.91
C ASP A 143 3.00 2.52 -13.82
N LEU A 144 2.87 3.08 -12.61
CA LEU A 144 2.25 4.38 -12.42
C LEU A 144 3.28 5.47 -12.74
N GLY A 145 4.26 5.73 -11.87
CA GLY A 145 5.44 6.54 -12.19
C GLY A 145 5.87 7.53 -11.10
N ASP A 146 6.20 8.76 -11.50
CA ASP A 146 6.50 9.88 -10.59
C ASP A 146 5.19 10.60 -10.23
N GLY A 147 4.62 10.38 -9.04
CA GLY A 147 3.21 10.72 -8.78
C GLY A 147 2.72 10.86 -7.34
N ASN A 148 1.40 10.78 -7.16
CA ASN A 148 0.69 10.54 -5.90
C ASN A 148 -0.66 9.92 -6.29
N ASP A 149 -0.64 8.63 -6.56
CA ASP A 149 -1.54 8.02 -7.53
C ASP A 149 -2.66 7.22 -6.89
N ASN A 150 -3.55 6.67 -7.73
CA ASN A 150 -4.66 5.87 -7.27
C ASN A 150 -4.98 4.74 -8.24
N PHE A 151 -4.78 3.51 -7.77
CA PHE A 151 -5.10 2.30 -8.50
C PHE A 151 -6.31 1.55 -7.91
N TRP A 152 -7.03 0.85 -8.79
CA TRP A 152 -8.03 -0.17 -8.45
C TRP A 152 -8.03 -1.26 -9.53
N GLY A 153 -7.55 -2.46 -9.20
CA GLY A 153 -7.51 -3.63 -10.10
C GLY A 153 -8.89 -4.23 -10.41
N MET A 154 -9.76 -4.26 -9.38
CA MET A 154 -11.15 -4.78 -9.38
C MET A 154 -11.26 -6.30 -9.26
N ASP A 155 -10.98 -7.02 -10.35
CA ASP A 155 -10.99 -8.47 -10.44
C ASP A 155 -9.78 -8.85 -11.33
N GLY A 156 -8.87 -9.72 -10.90
CA GLY A 156 -7.60 -9.87 -11.61
C GLY A 156 -6.70 -11.03 -11.19
N ILE A 157 -5.43 -10.81 -11.53
CA ILE A 157 -4.16 -11.25 -10.94
C ILE A 157 -3.26 -10.13 -11.47
N ASP A 158 -3.15 -9.06 -10.71
CA ASP A 158 -2.63 -7.78 -11.14
C ASP A 158 -1.21 -7.58 -10.61
N ILE A 159 -0.37 -6.90 -11.39
CA ILE A 159 1.00 -6.56 -11.02
C ILE A 159 1.12 -5.05 -11.13
N VAL A 160 1.47 -4.36 -10.06
CA VAL A 160 1.44 -2.90 -9.96
C VAL A 160 2.73 -2.39 -9.33
N LEU A 161 3.40 -1.47 -10.01
CA LEU A 161 4.39 -0.59 -9.41
C LEU A 161 3.74 0.79 -9.20
N GLY A 162 3.86 1.35 -8.00
CA GLY A 162 3.60 2.76 -7.70
C GLY A 162 4.67 3.63 -8.34
N GLY A 163 5.78 3.79 -7.64
CA GLY A 163 6.97 4.50 -8.13
C GLY A 163 7.46 5.52 -7.11
N ALA A 164 7.40 6.81 -7.44
CA ALA A 164 7.94 7.86 -6.60
C ALA A 164 6.84 8.83 -6.14
N GLY A 165 6.34 8.70 -4.91
CA GLY A 165 5.20 9.50 -4.47
C GLY A 165 4.60 9.26 -3.08
N ASN A 166 3.28 9.20 -3.07
CA ASN A 166 2.43 8.83 -1.93
C ASN A 166 1.17 8.23 -2.54
N ASP A 167 1.27 6.96 -2.87
CA ASP A 167 0.37 6.24 -3.74
C ASP A 167 -0.69 5.47 -2.97
N ILE A 168 -1.73 5.08 -3.68
CA ILE A 168 -2.88 4.41 -3.09
C ILE A 168 -3.27 3.23 -3.99
N LEU A 169 -2.62 2.10 -3.75
CA LEU A 169 -2.71 0.88 -4.55
C LEU A 169 -3.81 -0.04 -4.01
N ARG A 170 -4.61 -0.62 -4.91
CA ARG A 170 -5.61 -1.63 -4.56
C ARG A 170 -5.72 -2.70 -5.62
N GLY A 171 -5.51 -3.96 -5.23
CA GLY A 171 -5.75 -5.13 -6.08
C GLY A 171 -7.25 -5.35 -6.29
N GLY A 172 -7.81 -6.29 -5.53
CA GLY A 172 -9.23 -6.28 -5.18
C GLY A 172 -9.91 -7.66 -5.14
N LEU A 173 -9.62 -8.54 -6.09
CA LEU A 173 -10.06 -9.95 -6.10
C LEU A 173 -9.11 -10.76 -7.02
N GLY A 174 -8.42 -11.75 -6.47
CA GLY A 174 -7.37 -12.50 -7.16
C GLY A 174 -6.03 -12.29 -6.48
N ASP A 175 -5.07 -13.18 -6.74
CA ASP A 175 -3.74 -13.19 -6.13
C ASP A 175 -2.88 -12.06 -6.76
N ASP A 176 -2.93 -10.86 -6.19
CA ASP A 176 -2.36 -9.63 -6.74
C ASP A 176 -0.95 -9.34 -6.18
N ASN A 177 -0.17 -8.51 -6.88
CA ASN A 177 1.19 -8.09 -6.48
C ASN A 177 1.33 -6.57 -6.61
N LEU A 178 1.49 -5.89 -5.48
CA LEU A 178 1.57 -4.42 -5.38
C LEU A 178 2.90 -4.02 -4.72
N ASP A 179 3.65 -3.13 -5.38
CA ASP A 179 4.93 -2.58 -4.93
C ASP A 179 4.81 -1.05 -4.93
N GLY A 180 5.02 -0.38 -3.79
CA GLY A 180 4.97 1.08 -3.68
C GLY A 180 6.20 1.77 -4.30
N GLU A 181 7.35 1.09 -4.22
CA GLU A 181 8.71 1.58 -4.48
C GLU A 181 9.22 2.69 -3.52
N ALA A 182 8.69 3.91 -3.55
CA ALA A 182 9.28 5.03 -2.78
C ALA A 182 8.26 6.12 -2.39
N GLY A 183 7.81 6.13 -1.13
CA GLY A 183 6.81 7.07 -0.67
C GLY A 183 6.24 6.81 0.72
N ASN A 184 5.05 7.34 0.97
CA ASN A 184 4.28 7.00 2.18
C ASN A 184 2.91 6.59 1.65
N ASP A 185 2.77 5.30 1.37
CA ASP A 185 1.79 4.73 0.47
C ASP A 185 0.69 3.99 1.24
N GLN A 186 -0.35 3.59 0.50
CA GLN A 186 -1.48 2.84 1.02
C GLN A 186 -1.78 1.65 0.11
N LEU A 187 -1.22 0.49 0.47
CA LEU A 187 -1.43 -0.78 -0.22
C LEU A 187 -2.60 -1.53 0.41
N ILE A 188 -3.51 -2.04 -0.43
CA ILE A 188 -4.57 -2.96 -0.03
C ILE A 188 -4.66 -4.10 -1.05
N GLY A 189 -4.36 -5.34 -0.67
CA GLY A 189 -4.53 -6.50 -1.55
C GLY A 189 -6.02 -6.80 -1.76
N GLY A 190 -6.60 -7.45 -0.76
CA GLY A 190 -8.02 -7.42 -0.43
C GLY A 190 -8.74 -8.78 -0.49
N ASN A 191 -8.40 -9.65 -1.44
CA ASN A 191 -9.13 -10.91 -1.66
C ASN A 191 -8.38 -11.87 -2.61
N GLY A 192 -7.19 -12.26 -2.22
CA GLY A 192 -6.33 -13.23 -2.90
C GLY A 192 -5.33 -13.80 -1.91
N ASN A 193 -4.31 -14.49 -2.41
CA ASN A 193 -3.06 -14.65 -1.69
C ASN A 193 -2.09 -13.59 -2.23
N ASP A 194 -2.13 -12.41 -1.64
CA ASP A 194 -1.55 -11.18 -2.20
C ASP A 194 -0.08 -10.99 -1.78
N VAL A 195 0.69 -10.28 -2.62
CA VAL A 195 2.07 -9.87 -2.32
C VAL A 195 2.11 -8.35 -2.27
N LEU A 196 2.51 -7.79 -1.13
CA LEU A 196 2.49 -6.36 -0.86
C LEU A 196 3.87 -5.90 -0.37
N ILE A 197 4.47 -4.93 -1.05
CA ILE A 197 5.75 -4.32 -0.70
C ILE A 197 5.55 -2.82 -0.58
N GLY A 198 5.92 -2.24 0.56
CA GLY A 198 5.95 -0.79 0.77
C GLY A 198 7.07 -0.14 -0.05
N GLY A 199 8.24 0.08 0.57
CA GLY A 199 9.42 0.60 -0.10
C GLY A 199 10.36 1.42 0.78
N ASP A 200 10.73 2.60 0.30
CA ASP A 200 11.43 3.67 1.05
C ASP A 200 10.41 4.67 1.66
N ASP A 201 10.65 5.13 2.90
CA ASP A 201 9.76 5.95 3.77
C ASP A 201 8.56 5.15 4.39
N ASN A 202 7.64 5.83 5.11
CA ASN A 202 6.66 5.21 6.05
C ASN A 202 5.33 4.75 5.41
N ASP A 203 5.05 3.44 5.41
CA ASP A 203 3.92 2.85 4.68
C ASP A 203 2.73 2.33 5.50
N GLN A 204 1.59 2.16 4.82
CA GLN A 204 0.39 1.50 5.34
C GLN A 204 -0.04 0.35 4.42
N ILE A 205 0.10 -0.88 4.92
CA ILE A 205 -0.19 -2.12 4.21
C ILE A 205 -1.33 -2.88 4.90
N ASP A 206 -2.29 -3.34 4.10
CA ASP A 206 -3.53 -4.02 4.49
C ASP A 206 -3.69 -5.26 3.59
N GLY A 207 -3.48 -6.46 4.13
CA GLY A 207 -3.50 -7.72 3.37
C GLY A 207 -4.87 -7.97 2.75
N GLY A 208 -5.77 -8.58 3.53
CA GLY A 208 -7.18 -8.64 3.13
C GLY A 208 -7.94 -9.86 3.63
N LEU A 209 -7.89 -10.91 2.81
CA LEU A 209 -8.68 -12.15 2.92
C LEU A 209 -8.01 -13.28 2.09
N GLY A 210 -7.00 -13.89 2.67
CA GLY A 210 -6.22 -15.02 2.15
C GLY A 210 -4.91 -15.14 2.94
N ASN A 211 -3.93 -15.91 2.45
CA ASN A 211 -2.61 -15.97 3.08
C ASN A 211 -1.66 -15.06 2.29
N ASP A 212 -1.38 -13.88 2.85
CA ASP A 212 -0.71 -12.78 2.20
C ASP A 212 0.78 -12.72 2.58
N GLN A 213 1.60 -12.12 1.71
CA GLN A 213 3.02 -11.88 1.93
C GLN A 213 3.29 -10.39 1.91
N MET A 214 3.72 -9.83 3.05
CA MET A 214 3.87 -8.39 3.22
C MET A 214 5.27 -8.02 3.71
N VAL A 215 5.84 -6.96 3.13
CA VAL A 215 7.09 -6.34 3.55
C VAL A 215 6.86 -4.83 3.64
N GLY A 216 7.22 -4.21 4.77
CA GLY A 216 7.21 -2.75 4.93
C GLY A 216 8.32 -2.14 4.08
N GLY A 217 9.53 -2.17 4.62
CA GLY A 217 10.75 -1.83 3.89
C GLY A 217 11.70 -0.97 4.70
N ALA A 218 11.52 0.36 4.65
CA ALA A 218 12.40 1.33 5.28
C ALA A 218 11.69 2.62 5.74
N GLY A 219 10.76 2.45 6.69
CA GLY A 219 10.06 3.52 7.41
C GLY A 219 9.68 3.09 8.82
N ASP A 220 8.93 3.92 9.56
CA ASP A 220 8.13 3.44 10.71
C ASP A 220 6.75 3.04 10.16
N ASP A 221 6.56 1.76 9.85
CA ASP A 221 5.50 1.23 9.00
C ASP A 221 4.29 0.69 9.80
N ARG A 222 3.18 0.49 9.09
CA ARG A 222 2.01 -0.21 9.62
C ARG A 222 1.53 -1.32 8.69
N LEU A 223 1.57 -2.55 9.19
CA LEU A 223 1.15 -3.75 8.47
C LEU A 223 0.01 -4.47 9.21
N GLU A 224 -1.01 -4.93 8.47
CA GLU A 224 -2.18 -5.63 9.03
C GLU A 224 -2.72 -6.70 8.08
N GLY A 225 -2.49 -7.98 8.39
CA GLY A 225 -2.73 -9.11 7.46
C GLY A 225 -4.21 -9.47 7.29
N ARG A 226 -4.86 -9.70 8.45
CA ARG A 226 -6.31 -9.83 8.71
C ARG A 226 -6.88 -11.24 8.83
N GLN A 227 -6.88 -12.05 7.78
CA GLN A 227 -7.65 -13.31 7.72
C GLN A 227 -7.05 -14.36 6.76
N GLY A 228 -6.27 -15.26 7.35
CA GLY A 228 -5.49 -16.31 6.70
C GLY A 228 -4.13 -16.38 7.37
N ASP A 229 -3.35 -17.43 7.09
CA ASP A 229 -2.08 -17.67 7.77
C ASP A 229 -0.98 -16.84 7.07
N ASP A 230 -0.75 -15.61 7.53
CA ASP A 230 -0.02 -14.55 6.84
C ASP A 230 1.51 -14.56 7.11
N THR A 231 2.30 -13.92 6.25
CA THR A 231 3.75 -13.74 6.43
C THR A 231 4.13 -12.27 6.31
N ILE A 232 4.61 -11.67 7.40
CA ILE A 232 4.82 -10.21 7.51
C ILE A 232 6.24 -9.90 8.01
N SER A 233 6.94 -8.99 7.33
CA SER A 233 8.21 -8.39 7.73
C SER A 233 8.05 -6.87 7.79
N GLY A 234 8.56 -6.25 8.85
CA GLY A 234 8.66 -4.80 9.01
C GLY A 234 9.77 -4.25 8.09
N GLY A 235 10.99 -4.19 8.61
CA GLY A 235 12.18 -3.92 7.81
C GLY A 235 13.23 -3.08 8.54
N LEU A 236 13.23 -1.77 8.30
CA LEU A 236 14.18 -0.81 8.85
C LEU A 236 13.46 0.43 9.44
N GLY A 237 13.09 0.39 10.71
CA GLY A 237 12.42 1.49 11.43
C GLY A 237 11.58 0.96 12.57
N ASN A 238 10.66 1.75 13.13
CA ASN A 238 9.91 1.38 14.34
C ASN A 238 8.46 0.93 14.00
N ASP A 239 8.27 -0.35 13.72
CA ASP A 239 7.11 -0.86 13.00
C ASP A 239 5.94 -1.31 13.90
N ILE A 240 4.73 -1.33 13.31
CA ILE A 240 3.50 -1.80 13.97
C ILE A 240 2.82 -2.87 13.11
N ILE A 241 2.98 -4.12 13.53
CA ILE A 241 2.55 -5.33 12.82
C ILE A 241 1.38 -5.99 13.57
N ASN A 242 0.35 -6.42 12.84
CA ASN A 242 -0.80 -7.14 13.40
C ASN A 242 -1.29 -8.26 12.44
N GLY A 243 -1.10 -9.53 12.81
CA GLY A 243 -1.57 -10.69 12.04
C GLY A 243 -3.11 -10.77 11.99
N SER A 244 -3.73 -11.03 13.15
CA SER A 244 -5.18 -11.00 13.46
C SER A 244 -5.93 -12.35 13.51
N ASP A 245 -6.31 -12.95 12.38
CA ASP A 245 -7.10 -14.20 12.27
C ASP A 245 -6.36 -15.23 11.38
N GLY A 246 -5.24 -15.78 11.85
CA GLY A 246 -4.43 -16.79 11.14
C GLY A 246 -3.46 -17.52 12.07
N ASP A 247 -2.78 -18.57 11.59
CA ASP A 247 -1.56 -19.11 12.22
C ASP A 247 -0.35 -18.32 11.65
N ASP A 248 -0.11 -17.09 12.14
CA ASP A 248 0.68 -16.07 11.44
C ASP A 248 2.20 -16.14 11.67
N THR A 249 3.01 -15.59 10.75
CA THR A 249 4.48 -15.47 10.88
C THR A 249 4.94 -14.02 10.73
N LEU A 250 5.51 -13.43 11.79
CA LEU A 250 5.79 -12.01 11.92
C LEU A 250 7.27 -11.73 12.25
N SER A 251 7.91 -10.76 11.59
CA SER A 251 9.26 -10.24 11.90
C SER A 251 9.27 -8.71 11.97
N GLY A 252 9.87 -8.12 13.01
CA GLY A 252 10.12 -6.67 13.08
C GLY A 252 11.34 -6.25 12.25
N ASP A 253 12.44 -6.98 12.43
CA ASP A 253 13.75 -6.83 11.81
C ASP A 253 14.68 -5.76 12.47
N ASP A 254 14.84 -4.53 11.96
CA ASP A 254 15.74 -3.49 12.54
C ASP A 254 14.96 -2.31 13.19
N GLY A 255 14.35 -2.50 14.37
CA GLY A 255 13.48 -1.50 15.02
C GLY A 255 13.38 -1.53 16.57
N ASP A 256 12.65 -0.59 17.20
CA ASP A 256 11.98 -0.88 18.50
C ASP A 256 10.49 -1.10 18.19
N ASP A 257 10.07 -2.36 18.03
CA ASP A 257 8.87 -2.72 17.26
C ASP A 257 7.65 -3.11 18.10
N ASN A 258 6.49 -3.22 17.43
CA ASN A 258 5.22 -3.58 18.04
C ASN A 258 4.51 -4.70 17.26
N LEU A 259 4.75 -5.95 17.66
CA LEU A 259 4.21 -7.15 17.03
C LEU A 259 3.01 -7.72 17.81
N HIS A 260 1.96 -8.02 17.06
CA HIS A 260 0.75 -8.68 17.53
C HIS A 260 0.40 -9.85 16.61
N GLY A 261 0.27 -11.07 17.19
CA GLY A 261 -0.30 -12.24 16.51
C GLY A 261 -1.83 -12.10 16.40
N GLY A 262 -2.60 -12.99 17.03
CA GLY A 262 -3.97 -12.67 17.42
C GLY A 262 -4.93 -13.83 17.72
N LEU A 263 -5.08 -14.76 16.77
CA LEU A 263 -6.06 -15.87 16.77
C LEU A 263 -5.60 -17.09 15.95
N GLY A 264 -4.40 -17.58 16.19
CA GLY A 264 -3.91 -18.89 15.74
C GLY A 264 -2.63 -19.23 16.49
N ASP A 265 -2.00 -20.36 16.16
CA ASP A 265 -0.72 -20.75 16.75
C ASP A 265 0.43 -19.96 16.05
N ASP A 266 0.71 -18.74 16.54
CA ASP A 266 1.53 -17.72 15.85
C ASP A 266 3.06 -17.87 16.07
N GLU A 267 3.89 -17.46 15.10
CA GLU A 267 5.37 -17.33 15.21
C GLU A 267 5.83 -15.87 15.07
N LEU A 268 6.41 -15.29 16.13
CA LEU A 268 6.82 -13.88 16.21
C LEU A 268 8.34 -13.74 16.45
N HIS A 269 8.98 -12.85 15.69
CA HIS A 269 10.39 -12.45 15.86
C HIS A 269 10.46 -10.92 16.00
N GLY A 270 11.11 -10.41 17.05
CA GLY A 270 11.41 -8.98 17.21
C GLY A 270 12.51 -8.57 16.23
N GLY A 271 13.73 -8.44 16.73
CA GLY A 271 14.90 -8.28 15.89
C GLY A 271 16.05 -7.55 16.59
N LEU A 272 16.34 -6.32 16.16
CA LEU A 272 17.43 -5.47 16.64
C LEU A 272 16.97 -4.20 17.39
N GLY A 273 16.11 -4.34 18.40
CA GLY A 273 15.87 -3.26 19.37
C GLY A 273 14.96 -3.68 20.51
N ASN A 274 14.26 -2.73 21.14
CA ASN A 274 13.62 -2.94 22.44
C ASN A 274 12.12 -3.24 22.28
N ASP A 275 11.81 -4.47 21.91
CA ASP A 275 10.57 -4.80 21.21
C ASP A 275 9.40 -5.10 22.15
N PHE A 276 8.18 -4.94 21.62
CA PHE A 276 6.94 -5.37 22.25
C PHE A 276 6.27 -6.46 21.43
N LEU A 277 6.17 -7.66 21.99
CA LEU A 277 5.62 -8.84 21.32
C LEU A 277 4.48 -9.45 22.14
N ASN A 278 3.40 -9.84 21.48
CA ASN A 278 2.20 -10.38 22.13
C ASN A 278 1.40 -11.29 21.19
N GLY A 279 1.47 -12.60 21.38
CA GLY A 279 0.75 -13.60 20.55
C GLY A 279 -0.77 -13.63 20.78
N PHE A 280 -1.22 -13.21 21.97
CA PHE A 280 -2.62 -13.21 22.42
C PHE A 280 -3.28 -14.59 22.58
N LYS A 281 -3.44 -15.40 21.51
CA LYS A 281 -4.26 -16.62 21.53
C LYS A 281 -3.89 -17.69 20.48
N GLY A 282 -2.74 -18.30 20.66
CA GLY A 282 -2.45 -19.65 20.21
C GLY A 282 -1.59 -20.39 21.22
N ASN A 283 -0.88 -21.42 20.75
CA ASN A 283 0.27 -21.98 21.42
C ASN A 283 1.51 -21.31 20.79
N ASP A 284 1.74 -20.06 21.20
CA ASP A 284 2.51 -19.10 20.42
C ASP A 284 4.02 -19.30 20.59
N VAL A 285 4.80 -19.04 19.54
CA VAL A 285 6.28 -19.11 19.55
C VAL A 285 6.84 -17.70 19.36
N ILE A 286 7.57 -17.18 20.34
CA ILE A 286 7.98 -15.76 20.34
C ILE A 286 9.46 -15.61 20.70
N TYR A 287 10.20 -14.93 19.83
CA TYR A 287 11.63 -14.60 19.98
C TYR A 287 11.82 -13.07 20.05
N GLY A 288 12.42 -12.55 21.13
CA GLY A 288 12.81 -11.13 21.23
C GLY A 288 13.99 -10.80 20.32
N ASN A 289 15.09 -11.55 20.49
CA ASN A 289 16.38 -11.47 19.80
C ASN A 289 17.42 -10.52 20.45
N GLU A 290 17.67 -9.31 19.93
CA GLU A 290 18.74 -8.40 20.39
C GLU A 290 18.23 -7.08 21.00
N GLY A 291 17.54 -7.12 22.14
CA GLY A 291 17.32 -5.90 22.93
C GLY A 291 16.92 -6.06 24.39
N ASN A 292 15.83 -5.41 24.81
CA ASN A 292 15.38 -5.38 26.21
C ASN A 292 13.86 -5.55 26.22
N ASP A 293 13.44 -6.75 25.89
CA ASP A 293 12.18 -6.95 25.18
C ASP A 293 11.03 -7.21 26.15
N THR A 294 9.80 -6.91 25.71
CA THR A 294 8.59 -7.15 26.49
C THR A 294 7.70 -8.13 25.76
N ILE A 295 7.77 -9.40 26.19
CA ILE A 295 7.09 -10.54 25.58
C ILE A 295 5.87 -10.93 26.42
N TYR A 296 4.75 -11.15 25.76
CA TYR A 296 3.57 -11.85 26.28
C TYR A 296 3.24 -13.02 25.35
N GLY A 297 3.01 -14.21 25.90
CA GLY A 297 2.32 -15.29 25.18
C GLY A 297 0.83 -14.97 25.08
N GLY A 298 -0.03 -15.76 25.73
CA GLY A 298 -1.43 -15.39 25.86
C GLY A 298 -2.36 -16.43 26.50
N ASP A 299 -3.35 -16.90 25.73
CA ASP A 299 -4.22 -18.03 26.10
C ASP A 299 -3.85 -19.34 25.37
N GLY A 300 -2.63 -19.84 25.52
CA GLY A 300 -2.28 -21.23 25.18
C GLY A 300 -1.03 -21.72 25.89
N ASN A 301 -0.24 -22.60 25.25
CA ASN A 301 0.94 -23.22 25.87
C ASN A 301 2.18 -22.78 25.08
N ASP A 302 2.76 -21.66 25.51
CA ASP A 302 3.59 -20.81 24.64
C ASP A 302 5.10 -21.12 24.79
N GLU A 303 5.90 -20.93 23.74
CA GLU A 303 7.37 -21.10 23.73
C GLU A 303 8.03 -19.72 23.52
N LEU A 304 8.56 -19.14 24.61
CA LEU A 304 8.96 -17.74 24.69
C LEU A 304 10.46 -17.59 25.01
N GLU A 305 11.23 -16.98 24.13
CA GLU A 305 12.67 -16.75 24.26
C GLU A 305 13.00 -15.25 24.16
N GLY A 306 13.62 -14.68 25.19
CA GLY A 306 14.06 -13.27 25.22
C GLY A 306 15.25 -13.06 24.28
N GLY A 307 16.45 -13.34 24.78
CA GLY A 307 17.66 -13.41 23.95
C GLY A 307 18.81 -12.64 24.56
N SER A 308 19.00 -11.40 24.15
CA SER A 308 20.24 -10.64 24.39
C SER A 308 20.05 -9.28 25.08
N GLY A 309 19.33 -9.21 26.21
CA GLY A 309 19.54 -8.09 27.14
C GLY A 309 18.95 -8.17 28.54
N ASN A 310 17.73 -7.67 28.78
CA ASN A 310 17.20 -7.50 30.15
C ASN A 310 15.67 -7.62 30.14
N ASP A 311 15.21 -8.82 29.84
CA ASP A 311 13.91 -9.00 29.17
C ASP A 311 12.77 -9.17 30.18
N LEU A 312 11.54 -8.97 29.70
CA LEU A 312 10.33 -8.98 30.49
C LEU A 312 9.30 -9.93 29.85
N ILE A 313 9.43 -11.20 30.21
CA ILE A 313 8.69 -12.32 29.61
C ILE A 313 7.54 -12.74 30.52
N TYR A 314 6.33 -12.68 29.99
CA TYR A 314 5.13 -13.23 30.58
C TYR A 314 4.63 -14.40 29.72
N GLY A 315 4.33 -15.54 30.33
CA GLY A 315 3.56 -16.61 29.70
C GLY A 315 2.10 -16.18 29.56
N GLY A 316 1.19 -16.91 30.19
CA GLY A 316 -0.17 -16.42 30.33
C GLY A 316 -1.10 -17.40 30.99
N ASN A 317 -1.84 -18.15 30.18
CA ASN A 317 -2.91 -19.06 30.59
C ASN A 317 -2.76 -20.49 30.01
N GLY A 318 -1.56 -21.09 30.07
CA GLY A 318 -1.42 -22.54 29.83
C GLY A 318 -0.31 -23.21 30.60
N ASN A 319 0.66 -23.82 29.92
CA ASN A 319 1.75 -24.59 30.53
C ASN A 319 3.04 -24.21 29.80
N ASP A 320 3.52 -23.03 30.12
CA ASP A 320 4.32 -22.22 29.19
C ASP A 320 5.82 -22.51 29.39
N TRP A 321 6.62 -22.35 28.34
CA TRP A 321 8.09 -22.41 28.39
C TRP A 321 8.68 -21.03 28.14
N LEU A 322 9.44 -20.53 29.12
CA LEU A 322 10.04 -19.19 29.11
C LEU A 322 11.55 -19.31 29.28
N LYS A 323 12.33 -18.58 28.48
CA LYS A 323 13.80 -18.55 28.53
C LYS A 323 14.32 -17.12 28.36
N GLY A 324 15.15 -16.64 29.30
CA GLY A 324 15.74 -15.29 29.23
C GLY A 324 17.03 -15.19 28.40
N ASP A 325 17.79 -16.28 28.32
CA ASP A 325 19.15 -16.38 27.77
C ASP A 325 20.21 -15.48 28.40
N SER A 326 20.22 -14.17 28.15
CA SER A 326 21.42 -13.38 28.43
C SER A 326 21.23 -11.89 28.75
N GLY A 327 20.66 -11.61 29.93
CA GLY A 327 21.38 -10.66 30.79
C GLY A 327 20.90 -10.41 32.22
N ASN A 328 19.65 -9.99 32.48
CA ASN A 328 19.14 -9.77 33.85
C ASN A 328 17.61 -9.85 33.90
N ASP A 329 17.08 -11.03 33.64
CA ASP A 329 15.77 -11.15 33.01
C ASP A 329 14.65 -11.31 34.03
N THR A 330 13.44 -10.88 33.68
CA THR A 330 12.22 -11.13 34.44
C THR A 330 11.35 -12.13 33.70
N LEU A 331 11.10 -13.27 34.34
CA LEU A 331 10.14 -14.27 33.87
C LEU A 331 8.93 -14.36 34.81
N ASP A 332 7.73 -14.50 34.25
CA ASP A 332 6.48 -14.74 35.00
C ASP A 332 5.58 -15.67 34.17
N GLY A 333 5.65 -16.98 34.47
CA GLY A 333 4.96 -18.03 33.70
C GLY A 333 3.43 -18.00 33.78
N GLY A 334 2.83 -17.04 34.49
CA GLY A 334 1.38 -16.86 34.42
C GLY A 334 0.62 -18.00 35.11
N ALA A 335 0.07 -18.98 34.36
CA ALA A 335 -1.03 -19.80 34.86
C ALA A 335 -1.23 -21.26 34.38
N GLY A 336 -0.21 -22.11 34.54
CA GLY A 336 -0.48 -23.53 34.82
C GLY A 336 0.65 -24.31 35.48
N ILE A 337 1.47 -24.98 34.66
CA ILE A 337 2.60 -25.82 35.08
C ILE A 337 3.79 -25.52 34.19
N ASP A 338 4.45 -24.42 34.53
CA ASP A 338 5.30 -23.67 33.60
C ASP A 338 6.79 -24.06 33.76
N ILE A 339 7.61 -23.79 32.76
CA ILE A 339 9.05 -24.05 32.74
C ILE A 339 9.76 -22.72 32.49
N LEU A 340 10.60 -22.28 33.43
CA LEU A 340 11.23 -20.96 33.38
C LEU A 340 12.76 -21.08 33.50
N ASP A 341 13.51 -20.75 32.46
CA ASP A 341 14.97 -20.80 32.46
C ASP A 341 15.57 -19.39 32.43
N GLY A 342 16.30 -19.00 33.48
CA GLY A 342 16.92 -17.68 33.55
C GLY A 342 18.05 -17.47 32.55
N GLY A 343 18.75 -18.53 32.16
CA GLY A 343 19.90 -18.44 31.30
C GLY A 343 21.14 -17.91 32.03
N THR A 344 21.62 -16.72 31.67
CA THR A 344 22.95 -16.22 32.04
C THR A 344 22.95 -14.76 32.53
N GLY A 345 22.38 -14.52 33.71
CA GLY A 345 22.28 -13.17 34.26
C GLY A 345 22.25 -13.06 35.78
N ASN A 346 21.32 -12.24 36.28
CA ASN A 346 20.99 -12.03 37.69
C ASN A 346 19.46 -12.14 37.86
N ASP A 347 18.92 -13.28 37.42
CA ASP A 347 17.58 -13.35 36.84
C ASP A 347 16.49 -13.54 37.90
N ARG A 348 15.25 -13.21 37.53
CA ARG A 348 14.15 -13.09 38.48
C ARG A 348 12.85 -13.71 38.01
N VAL A 349 12.31 -14.61 38.84
CA VAL A 349 10.91 -15.06 38.68
C VAL A 349 9.94 -14.28 39.58
N ARG A 350 8.82 -13.86 38.98
CA ARG A 350 7.66 -13.24 39.65
C ARG A 350 6.49 -14.25 39.73
N ASN A 351 5.59 -14.04 40.69
CA ASN A 351 4.32 -14.79 40.92
C ASN A 351 4.37 -16.34 40.95
N ARG A 352 5.57 -16.93 40.95
CA ARG A 352 5.92 -18.37 40.94
C ARG A 352 4.91 -19.23 41.69
N LYS A 353 4.24 -20.14 40.98
CA LYS A 353 3.33 -21.13 41.56
C LYS A 353 4.16 -22.32 42.07
N SER A 354 3.48 -23.35 42.57
CA SER A 354 4.12 -24.50 43.25
C SER A 354 4.28 -25.73 42.38
N GLN A 355 3.92 -25.66 41.09
CA GLN A 355 3.86 -26.80 40.17
C GLN A 355 4.95 -26.71 39.10
N ASP A 356 5.18 -25.49 38.65
CA ASP A 356 6.21 -24.93 37.79
C ASP A 356 7.65 -25.28 38.21
N THR A 357 8.51 -25.36 37.21
CA THR A 357 9.94 -25.71 37.32
C THR A 357 10.78 -24.54 36.84
N HIS A 358 11.95 -24.32 37.45
CA HIS A 358 12.88 -23.32 36.93
C HIS A 358 14.36 -23.71 37.12
N SER A 359 15.21 -23.18 36.24
CA SER A 359 16.67 -23.25 36.29
C SER A 359 17.27 -21.85 36.26
N ASP A 360 18.47 -21.73 36.85
CA ASP A 360 19.36 -20.56 36.78
C ASP A 360 18.69 -19.21 37.12
N ILE A 361 17.76 -19.24 38.08
CA ILE A 361 17.11 -18.05 38.69
C ILE A 361 17.85 -17.62 39.95
N ASP A 362 18.41 -16.41 39.95
CA ASP A 362 19.17 -15.86 41.06
C ASP A 362 18.25 -15.25 42.15
N THR A 363 17.07 -14.74 41.79
CA THR A 363 16.09 -14.18 42.74
C THR A 363 14.64 -14.66 42.52
N THR A 364 13.99 -15.09 43.60
CA THR A 364 12.56 -15.46 43.60
C THR A 364 11.77 -14.52 44.52
N SER A 365 10.69 -13.94 44.00
CA SER A 365 9.71 -13.19 44.80
C SER A 365 8.42 -13.99 44.97
N PHE A 366 8.18 -14.44 46.21
CA PHE A 366 6.98 -15.13 46.70
C PHE A 366 5.82 -14.17 47.03
#